data_AF-A0A963LGA3-F1
#
_entry.id   AF-A0A963LGA3-F1
#
_cell.length_a   1.000
_cell.length_b   1.000
_cell.length_c   1.000
_cell.angle_alpha   90.00
_cell.angle_beta   90.00
_cell.angle_gamma   90.00
#
_symmetry.space_group_name_H-M   'P 1'
#
loop_
_entity.id
_entity.type
_entity.pdbx_description
1 polymer ?
#
loop_
_entity_poly.entity_id
_entity_poly.type
_entity_poly.pdbx_seq_one_letter_code
_entity_poly.pdbx_strand_id
1 'polypeptide(L)'
;MAEAPIPPLNESLDPGSVPEPQPVVEQQGMAAHFIVLGIAPGQEAADKVRAFFGNAAGLVRSVGRRQSEDRLSMVVGIGAKAWDRLFGQPRPAGLHPFKALRGDKHQAPSTPGDILLHIRAMNERMCFELNMQIMRALEGAVQPVDEVHGFRYFDARAMVGFVDGVENPDGREAWEATLIGDEDPAFAGGSYVIVQKYLHDMTAWNAISIEEQERVIGRTKVDNIELADDVKPSNSHVALNVVEDENGNELAIVRGNLPFAVPSRGEYGTYFIGYARDPAVTELMLTNMFIGRPPGNYDRLLDFSTAVTGTLFFVPPQPMLEALADGNPAAAAAPAGEAGQAQAPAAGGALDIGSLKGQPQMIGAQGRADAGHDPLP
;
A
#
# COMPACT_ATOMS: atom_id res chain seq x y z
N MET A 1 -3.06 -17.67 -24.92
CA MET A 1 -2.88 -16.44 -25.72
C MET A 1 -1.55 -15.88 -25.29
N ALA A 2 -0.61 -15.64 -26.19
CA ALA A 2 0.64 -14.97 -25.81
C ALA A 2 0.29 -13.52 -25.47
N GLU A 3 0.37 -13.15 -24.19
CA GLU A 3 0.27 -11.73 -23.79
C GLU A 3 1.45 -10.98 -24.42
N ALA A 4 1.19 -9.74 -24.84
CA ALA A 4 2.24 -8.88 -25.37
C ALA A 4 3.32 -8.68 -24.29
N PRO A 5 4.61 -8.62 -24.65
CA PRO A 5 5.65 -8.45 -23.67
C PRO A 5 5.50 -7.09 -22.94
N ILE A 6 5.94 -7.01 -21.68
CA ILE A 6 5.81 -5.79 -20.86
C ILE A 6 6.81 -4.77 -21.43
N PRO A 7 6.35 -3.56 -21.83
CA PRO A 7 7.24 -2.54 -22.37
C PRO A 7 8.29 -2.14 -21.32
N PRO A 8 9.47 -1.64 -21.76
CA PRO A 8 10.52 -1.25 -20.83
C PRO A 8 10.07 -0.13 -19.90
N LEU A 9 10.54 -0.16 -18.65
CA LEU A 9 10.35 0.92 -17.70
C LEU A 9 11.07 2.18 -18.23
N ASN A 10 10.33 3.28 -18.42
CA ASN A 10 10.92 4.59 -18.78
C ASN A 10 11.85 5.11 -17.65
N GLU A 11 12.81 5.96 -18.02
CA GLU A 11 13.92 6.45 -17.19
C GLU A 11 13.56 6.93 -15.77
N SER A 12 14.57 6.90 -14.90
CA SER A 12 14.52 7.06 -13.45
C SER A 12 13.60 8.19 -12.95
N LEU A 13 12.73 7.90 -11.99
CA LEU A 13 11.89 8.90 -11.32
C LEU A 13 12.79 9.97 -10.66
N ASP A 14 12.50 11.26 -10.91
CA ASP A 14 13.01 12.36 -10.07
C ASP A 14 12.05 12.52 -8.87
N PRO A 15 12.49 12.17 -7.64
CA PRO A 15 11.63 12.21 -6.45
C PRO A 15 11.05 13.59 -6.15
N GLY A 16 11.63 14.67 -6.69
CA GLY A 16 11.13 16.04 -6.52
C GLY A 16 9.96 16.42 -7.43
N SER A 17 9.61 15.60 -8.43
CA SER A 17 8.63 15.91 -9.47
C SER A 17 7.31 15.14 -9.35
N VAL A 18 7.30 14.06 -8.57
CA VAL A 18 6.15 13.16 -8.42
C VAL A 18 5.25 13.63 -7.27
N PRO A 19 3.92 13.69 -7.43
CA PRO A 19 3.00 13.95 -6.32
C PRO A 19 3.26 13.04 -5.13
N GLU A 20 3.08 13.55 -3.90
CA GLU A 20 3.32 12.77 -2.67
C GLU A 20 2.54 11.44 -2.71
N PRO A 21 3.23 10.28 -2.69
CA PRO A 21 2.53 9.00 -2.72
C PRO A 21 1.94 8.68 -1.34
N GLN A 22 0.92 7.82 -1.33
CA GLN A 22 0.54 7.08 -0.11
C GLN A 22 1.73 6.19 0.34
N PRO A 23 1.78 5.69 1.59
CA PRO A 23 2.95 4.96 2.12
C PRO A 23 3.11 3.52 1.55
N VAL A 24 3.02 3.33 0.24
CA VAL A 24 3.05 2.01 -0.44
C VAL A 24 4.37 1.27 -0.25
N VAL A 25 5.49 2.00 -0.19
CA VAL A 25 6.85 1.46 0.04
C VAL A 25 7.22 1.32 1.52
N GLU A 26 6.32 1.67 2.44
CA GLU A 26 6.63 1.53 3.86
C GLU A 26 6.77 0.05 4.24
N GLN A 27 7.86 -0.28 4.93
CA GLN A 27 8.12 -1.65 5.37
C GLN A 27 6.98 -2.20 6.23
N GLN A 28 6.84 -3.52 6.19
CA GLN A 28 5.82 -4.25 6.94
C GLN A 28 5.96 -3.96 8.44
N GLY A 29 4.87 -3.51 9.06
CA GLY A 29 4.78 -3.42 10.51
C GLY A 29 4.80 -4.81 11.17
N MET A 30 4.72 -4.83 12.50
CA MET A 30 4.52 -6.09 13.23
C MET A 30 3.09 -6.63 13.08
N ALA A 31 2.14 -5.77 12.74
CA ALA A 31 0.74 -6.10 12.49
C ALA A 31 0.19 -5.34 11.29
N ALA A 32 -0.78 -5.93 10.60
CA ALA A 32 -1.57 -5.23 9.59
C ALA A 32 -3.02 -5.71 9.58
N HIS A 33 -3.95 -4.82 9.24
CA HIS A 33 -5.31 -5.19 8.89
C HIS A 33 -5.48 -4.99 7.37
N PHE A 34 -5.93 -6.05 6.69
CA PHE A 34 -6.32 -6.03 5.29
C PHE A 34 -7.84 -6.07 5.23
N ILE A 35 -8.46 -4.97 4.83
CA ILE A 35 -9.92 -4.84 4.83
C ILE A 35 -10.37 -4.54 3.41
N VAL A 36 -11.24 -5.37 2.88
CA VAL A 36 -11.89 -5.17 1.58
C VAL A 36 -13.37 -4.91 1.82
N LEU A 37 -13.85 -3.80 1.24
CA LEU A 37 -15.22 -3.34 1.41
C LEU A 37 -15.90 -3.21 0.04
N GLY A 38 -17.21 -3.42 0.01
CA GLY A 38 -18.10 -3.05 -1.09
C GLY A 38 -18.85 -1.76 -0.74
N ILE A 39 -19.14 -0.91 -1.72
CA ILE A 39 -19.91 0.32 -1.50
C ILE A 39 -21.41 -0.01 -1.59
N ALA A 40 -22.16 0.28 -0.54
CA ALA A 40 -23.61 0.07 -0.51
C ALA A 40 -24.30 0.80 -1.69
N PRO A 41 -25.45 0.33 -2.21
CA PRO A 41 -26.14 1.00 -3.31
C PRO A 41 -26.57 2.44 -2.99
N GLY A 42 -26.74 3.26 -4.03
CA GLY A 42 -27.27 4.63 -3.91
C GLY A 42 -26.23 5.74 -3.87
N GLN A 43 -26.69 6.96 -4.11
CA GLN A 43 -25.83 8.15 -4.19
C GLN A 43 -25.29 8.56 -2.82
N GLU A 44 -26.10 8.45 -1.77
CA GLU A 44 -25.70 8.81 -0.40
C GLU A 44 -24.49 8.00 0.08
N ALA A 45 -24.45 6.70 -0.20
CA ALA A 45 -23.31 5.85 0.10
C ALA A 45 -22.05 6.28 -0.67
N ALA A 46 -22.21 6.64 -1.95
CA ALA A 46 -21.11 7.14 -2.78
C ALA A 46 -20.57 8.50 -2.29
N ASP A 47 -21.46 9.42 -1.90
CA ASP A 47 -21.10 10.71 -1.33
C ASP A 47 -20.33 10.54 -0.01
N LYS A 48 -20.81 9.64 0.87
CA LYS A 48 -20.16 9.35 2.15
C LYS A 48 -18.78 8.71 1.99
N VAL A 49 -18.61 7.83 1.00
CA VAL A 49 -17.30 7.26 0.65
C VAL A 49 -16.34 8.32 0.10
N ARG A 50 -16.79 9.20 -0.80
CA ARG A 50 -15.97 10.32 -1.27
C ARG A 50 -15.53 11.22 -0.12
N ALA A 51 -16.46 11.61 0.75
CA ALA A 51 -16.14 12.43 1.92
C ALA A 51 -15.12 11.75 2.85
N PHE A 52 -15.16 10.42 2.99
CA PHE A 52 -14.16 9.68 3.74
C PHE A 52 -12.75 9.82 3.14
N PHE A 53 -12.59 9.76 1.81
CA PHE A 53 -11.28 9.88 1.17
C PHE A 53 -10.58 11.20 1.51
N GLY A 54 -11.30 12.33 1.52
CA GLY A 54 -10.77 13.63 1.94
C GLY A 54 -10.30 13.70 3.40
N ASN A 55 -10.82 12.82 4.26
CA ASN A 55 -10.49 12.80 5.68
C ASN A 55 -9.61 11.60 6.10
N ALA A 56 -9.28 10.69 5.17
CA ALA A 56 -8.57 9.45 5.47
C ALA A 56 -7.22 9.72 6.17
N ALA A 57 -6.41 10.63 5.63
CA ALA A 57 -5.13 11.01 6.24
C ALA A 57 -5.31 11.79 7.56
N GLY A 58 -6.38 12.57 7.68
CA GLY A 58 -6.76 13.24 8.94
C GLY A 58 -7.03 12.23 10.06
N LEU A 59 -7.70 11.13 9.73
CA LEU A 59 -8.00 10.07 10.68
C LEU A 59 -6.74 9.31 11.12
N VAL A 60 -5.86 8.94 10.17
CA VAL A 60 -4.55 8.32 10.48
C VAL A 60 -3.74 9.20 11.43
N ARG A 61 -3.64 10.51 11.14
CA ARG A 61 -2.93 11.46 12.02
C ARG A 61 -3.57 11.55 13.40
N SER A 62 -4.89 11.55 13.48
CA SER A 62 -5.62 11.69 14.76
C SER A 62 -5.42 10.47 15.66
N VAL A 63 -5.43 9.27 15.09
CA VAL A 63 -5.16 8.03 15.83
C VAL A 63 -3.67 7.91 16.15
N GLY A 64 -2.81 8.08 15.15
CA GLY A 64 -1.38 7.78 15.20
C GLY A 64 -0.53 8.77 15.99
N ARG A 65 -0.82 10.09 15.96
CA ARG A 65 0.02 11.09 16.67
C ARG A 65 0.11 10.87 18.18
N ARG A 66 -0.87 10.18 18.78
CA ARG A 66 -0.85 9.84 20.21
C ARG A 66 0.19 8.78 20.56
N GLN A 67 0.68 8.04 19.56
CA GLN A 67 1.59 6.89 19.68
C GLN A 67 2.49 6.81 18.42
N SER A 68 3.29 7.84 18.16
CA SER A 68 4.10 7.93 16.92
C SER A 68 5.08 6.77 16.74
N GLU A 69 5.61 6.23 17.85
CA GLU A 69 6.50 5.06 17.87
C GLU A 69 5.84 3.79 17.30
N ASP A 70 4.51 3.74 17.28
CA ASP A 70 3.77 2.60 16.75
C ASP A 70 3.65 2.61 15.22
N ARG A 71 4.18 3.65 14.55
CA ARG A 71 4.30 3.76 13.08
C ARG A 71 3.01 3.37 12.33
N LEU A 72 1.88 3.92 12.78
CA LEU A 72 0.59 3.67 12.14
C LEU A 72 0.56 4.29 10.74
N SER A 73 0.27 3.47 9.73
CA SER A 73 0.03 3.93 8.37
C SER A 73 -1.16 3.22 7.73
N MET A 74 -1.69 3.81 6.67
CA MET A 74 -2.79 3.25 5.90
C MET A 74 -2.60 3.56 4.43
N VAL A 75 -2.89 2.57 3.59
CA VAL A 75 -3.07 2.74 2.15
C VAL A 75 -4.54 2.49 1.80
N VAL A 76 -5.12 3.37 1.00
CA VAL A 76 -6.47 3.27 0.43
C VAL A 76 -6.35 2.91 -1.05
N GLY A 77 -6.90 1.75 -1.43
CA GLY A 77 -7.05 1.32 -2.81
C GLY A 77 -8.50 1.39 -3.28
N ILE A 78 -8.73 1.68 -4.56
CA ILE A 78 -10.04 1.85 -5.18
C ILE A 78 -10.17 0.88 -6.36
N GLY A 79 -11.20 0.02 -6.33
CA GLY A 79 -11.43 -0.99 -7.35
C GLY A 79 -11.96 -0.37 -8.66
N ALA A 80 -11.73 -1.04 -9.79
CA ALA A 80 -12.07 -0.52 -11.11
C ALA A 80 -13.55 -0.10 -11.28
N LYS A 81 -14.49 -0.90 -10.75
CA LYS A 81 -15.94 -0.58 -10.79
C LYS A 81 -16.31 0.55 -9.83
N ALA A 82 -15.62 0.63 -8.69
CA ALA A 82 -15.80 1.71 -7.72
C ALA A 82 -15.31 3.03 -8.29
N TRP A 83 -14.18 3.03 -9.01
CA TRP A 83 -13.66 4.20 -9.70
C TRP A 83 -14.69 4.78 -10.68
N ASP A 84 -15.28 3.94 -11.54
CA ASP A 84 -16.33 4.38 -12.48
C ASP A 84 -17.53 4.99 -11.76
N ARG A 85 -17.96 4.35 -10.67
CA ARG A 85 -19.11 4.80 -9.90
C ARG A 85 -18.86 6.13 -9.19
N LEU A 86 -17.65 6.32 -8.68
CA LEU A 86 -17.34 7.46 -7.82
C LEU A 86 -16.85 8.68 -8.59
N PHE A 87 -16.12 8.47 -9.70
CA PHE A 87 -15.34 9.51 -10.38
C PHE A 87 -15.49 9.48 -11.90
N GLY A 88 -15.65 8.30 -12.51
CA GLY A 88 -15.73 8.17 -13.96
C GLY A 88 -14.37 8.37 -14.65
N GLN A 89 -14.28 9.39 -15.51
CA GLN A 89 -13.08 9.70 -16.29
C GLN A 89 -12.33 10.92 -15.72
N PRO A 90 -11.00 11.03 -15.90
CA PRO A 90 -10.10 10.02 -16.49
C PRO A 90 -9.93 8.77 -15.59
N ARG A 91 -9.39 7.69 -16.18
CA ARG A 91 -9.05 6.45 -15.46
C ARG A 91 -7.54 6.21 -15.50
N PRO A 92 -6.94 5.64 -14.42
CA PRO A 92 -5.59 5.12 -14.48
C PRO A 92 -5.49 4.06 -15.58
N ALA A 93 -4.46 4.14 -16.41
CA ALA A 93 -4.38 3.37 -17.67
C ALA A 93 -4.49 1.84 -17.46
N GLY A 94 -3.88 1.32 -16.39
CA GLY A 94 -3.86 -0.09 -16.03
C GLY A 94 -5.02 -0.54 -15.13
N LEU A 95 -5.99 0.32 -14.80
CA LEU A 95 -7.05 -0.04 -13.86
C LEU A 95 -8.14 -0.89 -14.52
N HIS A 96 -8.16 -2.19 -14.21
CA HIS A 96 -9.23 -3.13 -14.58
C HIS A 96 -9.58 -4.09 -13.42
N PRO A 97 -10.76 -4.74 -13.43
CA PRO A 97 -11.04 -5.80 -12.45
C PRO A 97 -10.01 -6.93 -12.53
N PHE A 98 -9.62 -7.51 -11.39
CA PHE A 98 -8.69 -8.64 -11.35
C PHE A 98 -9.08 -9.74 -12.34
N LYS A 99 -8.14 -10.17 -13.18
CA LYS A 99 -8.33 -11.23 -14.17
C LYS A 99 -8.23 -12.58 -13.48
N ALA A 100 -9.33 -13.34 -13.44
CA ALA A 100 -9.29 -14.69 -12.89
C ALA A 100 -8.38 -15.58 -13.74
N LEU A 101 -7.52 -16.36 -13.08
CA LEU A 101 -6.61 -17.32 -13.74
C LEU A 101 -7.09 -18.74 -13.48
N ARG A 102 -7.01 -19.59 -14.51
CA ARG A 102 -7.34 -21.01 -14.43
C ARG A 102 -6.27 -21.80 -15.15
N GLY A 103 -5.36 -22.37 -14.38
CA GLY A 103 -4.41 -23.36 -14.87
C GLY A 103 -5.02 -24.76 -14.90
N ASP A 104 -4.20 -25.75 -15.23
CA ASP A 104 -4.64 -27.15 -15.33
C ASP A 104 -5.08 -27.73 -13.98
N LYS A 105 -4.48 -27.24 -12.88
CA LYS A 105 -4.72 -27.72 -11.51
C LYS A 105 -5.26 -26.65 -10.57
N HIS A 106 -4.73 -25.43 -10.67
CA HIS A 106 -4.95 -24.35 -9.71
C HIS A 106 -5.69 -23.18 -10.34
N GLN A 107 -6.39 -22.40 -9.52
CA GLN A 107 -7.13 -21.23 -9.96
C GLN A 107 -6.95 -20.04 -9.02
N ALA A 108 -6.88 -18.84 -9.60
CA ALA A 108 -6.96 -17.57 -8.89
C ALA A 108 -8.33 -16.94 -9.15
N PRO A 109 -9.27 -16.95 -8.19
CA PRO A 109 -10.60 -16.37 -8.40
C PRO A 109 -10.53 -14.84 -8.46
N SER A 110 -11.45 -14.23 -9.21
CA SER A 110 -11.73 -12.79 -9.14
C SER A 110 -12.91 -12.56 -8.20
N THR A 111 -12.68 -11.88 -7.09
CA THR A 111 -13.68 -11.65 -6.02
C THR A 111 -14.07 -10.18 -5.92
N PRO A 112 -15.24 -9.86 -5.32
CA PRO A 112 -15.63 -8.47 -5.11
C PRO A 112 -14.61 -7.65 -4.31
N GLY A 113 -14.66 -6.33 -4.46
CA GLY A 113 -13.88 -5.38 -3.68
C GLY A 113 -13.86 -4.02 -4.34
N ASP A 114 -14.48 -3.04 -3.68
CA ASP A 114 -14.58 -1.67 -4.15
C ASP A 114 -13.53 -0.77 -3.48
N ILE A 115 -13.26 -1.01 -2.19
CA ILE A 115 -12.27 -0.27 -1.40
C ILE A 115 -11.36 -1.27 -0.68
N LEU A 116 -10.05 -1.05 -0.77
CA LEU A 116 -9.04 -1.69 0.07
C LEU A 116 -8.58 -0.69 1.13
N LEU A 117 -8.51 -1.14 2.38
CA LEU A 117 -7.79 -0.47 3.45
C LEU A 117 -6.68 -1.41 3.91
N HIS A 118 -5.43 -1.03 3.66
CA HIS A 118 -4.26 -1.74 4.15
C HIS A 118 -3.65 -0.91 5.28
N ILE A 119 -3.98 -1.27 6.52
CA ILE A 119 -3.55 -0.58 7.73
C ILE A 119 -2.37 -1.34 8.32
N ARG A 120 -1.27 -0.66 8.64
CA ARG A 120 -0.08 -1.27 9.26
C ARG A 120 0.32 -0.52 10.51
N ALA A 121 0.88 -1.23 11.49
CA ALA A 121 1.48 -0.64 12.67
C ALA A 121 2.48 -1.61 13.33
N MET A 122 3.21 -1.13 14.33
CA MET A 122 4.06 -1.95 15.21
C MET A 122 3.27 -2.82 16.19
N ASN A 123 1.95 -2.66 16.26
CA ASN A 123 1.08 -3.51 17.07
C ASN A 123 -0.36 -3.52 16.53
N GLU A 124 -1.09 -4.60 16.86
CA GLU A 124 -2.45 -4.83 16.38
C GLU A 124 -3.45 -3.79 16.94
N ARG A 125 -3.26 -3.36 18.20
CA ARG A 125 -4.16 -2.38 18.85
C ARG A 125 -4.31 -1.08 18.05
N MET A 126 -3.24 -0.61 17.39
CA MET A 126 -3.28 0.61 16.59
C MET A 126 -3.99 0.38 15.26
N CYS A 127 -3.79 -0.79 14.64
CA CYS A 127 -4.55 -1.18 13.45
C CYS A 127 -6.05 -1.28 13.76
N PHE A 128 -6.39 -1.92 14.88
CA PHE A 128 -7.75 -2.06 15.36
C PHE A 128 -8.43 -0.72 15.66
N GLU A 129 -7.77 0.18 16.39
CA GLU A 129 -8.33 1.50 16.70
C GLU A 129 -8.63 2.28 15.42
N LEU A 130 -7.70 2.31 14.45
CA LEU A 130 -7.95 3.00 13.19
C LEU A 130 -9.11 2.35 12.41
N ASN A 131 -9.11 1.01 12.30
CA ASN A 131 -10.19 0.26 11.65
C ASN A 131 -11.57 0.60 12.26
N MET A 132 -11.70 0.56 13.58
CA MET A 132 -12.94 0.89 14.28
C MET A 132 -13.42 2.31 13.94
N GLN A 133 -12.53 3.30 13.91
CA GLN A 133 -12.91 4.68 13.58
C GLN A 133 -13.33 4.82 12.10
N ILE A 134 -12.67 4.09 11.19
CA ILE A 134 -13.05 4.06 9.77
C ILE A 134 -14.44 3.45 9.59
N MET A 135 -14.71 2.31 10.22
CA MET A 135 -16.01 1.64 10.09
C MET A 135 -17.16 2.49 10.67
N ARG A 136 -16.90 3.29 11.71
CA ARG A 136 -17.86 4.32 12.19
C ARG A 136 -18.06 5.42 11.16
N ALA A 137 -16.99 5.94 10.57
CA ALA A 137 -17.06 6.99 9.56
C ALA A 137 -17.82 6.52 8.29
N LEU A 138 -17.76 5.24 7.96
CA LEU A 138 -18.38 4.63 6.78
C LEU A 138 -19.72 3.90 7.06
N GLU A 139 -20.26 4.01 8.27
CA GLU A 139 -21.48 3.28 8.68
C GLU A 139 -22.63 3.48 7.68
N GLY A 140 -23.23 2.38 7.22
CA GLY A 140 -24.33 2.39 6.25
C GLY A 140 -23.93 2.67 4.79
N ALA A 141 -22.70 3.12 4.52
CA ALA A 141 -22.20 3.36 3.16
C ALA A 141 -21.40 2.19 2.57
N VAL A 142 -20.96 1.25 3.39
CA VAL A 142 -20.14 0.11 2.97
C VAL A 142 -20.68 -1.22 3.52
N GLN A 143 -20.29 -2.31 2.88
CA GLN A 143 -20.53 -3.69 3.31
C GLN A 143 -19.19 -4.43 3.40
N PRO A 144 -18.98 -5.27 4.42
CA PRO A 144 -17.76 -6.06 4.52
C PRO A 144 -17.69 -7.10 3.41
N VAL A 145 -16.51 -7.24 2.79
CA VAL A 145 -16.22 -8.28 1.80
C VAL A 145 -15.15 -9.25 2.31
N ASP A 146 -14.05 -8.72 2.83
CA ASP A 146 -13.02 -9.51 3.52
C ASP A 146 -12.36 -8.67 4.62
N GLU A 147 -11.94 -9.33 5.69
CA GLU A 147 -11.16 -8.71 6.77
C GLU A 147 -10.19 -9.72 7.34
N VAL A 148 -8.90 -9.38 7.31
CA VAL A 148 -7.83 -10.23 7.83
C VAL A 148 -6.90 -9.41 8.71
N HIS A 149 -6.62 -9.93 9.91
CA HIS A 149 -5.63 -9.36 10.83
C HIS A 149 -4.37 -10.19 10.73
N GLY A 150 -3.36 -9.62 10.05
CA GLY A 150 -2.07 -10.24 9.84
C GLY A 150 -1.08 -9.88 10.96
N PHE A 151 -0.16 -10.80 11.22
CA PHE A 151 0.88 -10.62 12.22
C PHE A 151 2.24 -11.04 11.66
N ARG A 152 3.30 -10.33 12.06
CA ARG A 152 4.67 -10.75 11.74
C ARG A 152 5.01 -11.99 12.56
N TYR A 153 5.40 -13.06 11.88
CA TYR A 153 5.76 -14.33 12.52
C TYR A 153 7.28 -14.47 12.60
N PHE A 154 7.81 -14.59 13.82
CA PHE A 154 9.25 -14.66 14.08
C PHE A 154 10.07 -13.57 13.33
N ASP A 155 11.13 -13.98 12.65
CA ASP A 155 12.07 -13.23 11.81
C ASP A 155 11.49 -12.93 10.41
N ALA A 156 10.20 -12.57 10.32
CA ALA A 156 9.48 -12.30 9.06
C ALA A 156 9.16 -13.54 8.22
N ARG A 157 8.80 -14.65 8.88
CA ARG A 157 8.46 -15.88 8.17
C ARG A 157 7.02 -15.87 7.68
N ALA A 158 6.80 -16.36 6.46
CA ALA A 158 5.49 -16.83 6.03
C ALA A 158 5.06 -18.03 6.89
N MET A 159 3.76 -18.36 6.86
CA MET A 159 3.22 -19.48 7.65
C MET A 159 3.83 -20.85 7.28
N VAL A 160 4.32 -20.98 6.05
CA VAL A 160 5.07 -22.15 5.55
C VAL A 160 6.49 -22.27 6.13
N GLY A 161 6.95 -21.27 6.88
CA GLY A 161 8.19 -21.29 7.66
C GLY A 161 9.44 -20.80 6.93
N PHE A 162 9.29 -20.13 5.78
CA PHE A 162 10.36 -19.46 5.04
C PHE A 162 10.29 -17.95 5.27
N VAL A 163 11.44 -17.28 5.28
CA VAL A 163 11.48 -15.81 5.36
C VAL A 163 10.80 -15.23 4.11
N ASP A 164 9.91 -14.26 4.30
CA ASP A 164 9.17 -13.59 3.23
C ASP A 164 9.60 -12.12 3.11
N GLY A 165 9.65 -11.60 1.88
CA GLY A 165 10.04 -10.22 1.58
C GLY A 165 11.54 -9.97 1.38
N VAL A 166 12.36 -11.02 1.25
CA VAL A 166 13.84 -10.92 1.16
C VAL A 166 14.29 -10.13 -0.06
N GLU A 167 13.71 -10.43 -1.22
CA GLU A 167 14.01 -9.79 -2.51
C GLU A 167 13.04 -8.63 -2.80
N ASN A 168 12.41 -8.03 -1.77
CA ASN A 168 11.69 -6.78 -2.00
C ASN A 168 12.70 -5.69 -2.35
N PRO A 169 12.43 -4.86 -3.38
CA PRO A 169 13.26 -3.70 -3.62
C PRO A 169 13.13 -2.72 -2.46
N ASP A 170 14.21 -1.98 -2.19
CA ASP A 170 14.30 -1.00 -1.11
C ASP A 170 14.68 0.38 -1.67
N GLY A 171 14.48 1.43 -0.87
CA GLY A 171 14.91 2.78 -1.23
C GLY A 171 14.35 3.22 -2.58
N ARG A 172 15.21 3.71 -3.49
CA ARG A 172 14.80 4.22 -4.80
C ARG A 172 14.17 3.15 -5.69
N GLU A 173 14.68 1.92 -5.65
CA GLU A 173 14.17 0.81 -6.48
C GLU A 173 12.72 0.48 -6.11
N ALA A 174 12.37 0.57 -4.81
CA ALA A 174 11.00 0.40 -4.37
C ALA A 174 10.06 1.45 -4.97
N TRP A 175 10.51 2.70 -5.09
CA TRP A 175 9.73 3.77 -5.70
C TRP A 175 9.58 3.53 -7.21
N GLU A 176 10.67 3.20 -7.89
CA GLU A 176 10.69 2.93 -9.34
C GLU A 176 9.87 1.69 -9.72
N ALA A 177 9.75 0.70 -8.83
CA ALA A 177 8.92 -0.47 -9.03
C ALA A 177 7.42 -0.22 -8.75
N THR A 178 7.08 0.73 -7.87
CA THR A 178 5.70 0.86 -7.35
C THR A 178 4.95 2.10 -7.79
N LEU A 179 5.64 3.18 -8.13
CA LEU A 179 5.01 4.47 -8.41
C LEU A 179 4.89 4.72 -9.90
N ILE A 180 3.68 5.10 -10.32
CA ILE A 180 3.38 5.57 -11.66
C ILE A 180 4.18 6.85 -11.91
N GLY A 181 4.82 6.93 -13.07
CA GLY A 181 5.57 8.10 -13.54
C GLY A 181 4.97 8.74 -14.78
N ASP A 182 5.84 9.19 -15.68
CA ASP A 182 5.50 9.91 -16.91
C ASP A 182 4.70 9.07 -17.93
N GLU A 183 4.64 7.76 -17.76
CA GLU A 183 3.79 6.88 -18.56
C GLU A 183 2.29 7.13 -18.35
N ASP A 184 1.89 7.65 -17.19
CA ASP A 184 0.51 8.05 -16.92
C ASP A 184 0.47 9.32 -16.02
N PRO A 185 0.83 10.50 -16.56
CA PRO A 185 1.13 11.70 -15.77
C PRO A 185 -0.04 12.20 -14.90
N ALA A 186 -1.28 11.93 -15.32
CA ALA A 186 -2.47 12.30 -14.54
C ALA A 186 -2.58 11.53 -13.22
N PHE A 187 -1.90 10.39 -13.10
CA PHE A 187 -1.92 9.49 -11.96
C PHE A 187 -0.52 9.27 -11.37
N ALA A 188 0.46 10.11 -11.74
CA ALA A 188 1.82 10.04 -11.22
C ALA A 188 1.86 10.05 -9.68
N GLY A 189 2.69 9.20 -9.09
CA GLY A 189 2.74 8.95 -7.63
C GLY A 189 1.66 8.00 -7.12
N GLY A 190 0.74 7.57 -7.98
CA GLY A 190 -0.17 6.47 -7.71
C GLY A 190 0.53 5.11 -7.84
N SER A 191 -0.18 4.04 -7.50
CA SER A 191 0.30 2.66 -7.60
C SER A 191 -0.86 1.72 -7.91
N TYR A 192 -0.59 0.50 -8.34
CA TYR A 192 -1.56 -0.57 -8.41
C TYR A 192 -1.26 -1.61 -7.34
N VAL A 193 -2.31 -2.18 -6.76
CA VAL A 193 -2.18 -3.21 -5.73
C VAL A 193 -3.09 -4.39 -6.02
N ILE A 194 -2.51 -5.58 -6.01
CA ILE A 194 -3.25 -6.84 -6.08
C ILE A 194 -3.19 -7.52 -4.71
N VAL A 195 -4.34 -8.00 -4.25
CA VAL A 195 -4.47 -8.78 -3.01
C VAL A 195 -5.04 -10.16 -3.28
N GLN A 196 -4.52 -11.16 -2.57
CA GLN A 196 -5.06 -12.52 -2.56
C GLN A 196 -4.91 -13.14 -1.17
N LYS A 197 -6.00 -13.70 -0.65
CA LYS A 197 -5.98 -14.48 0.59
C LYS A 197 -5.67 -15.93 0.26
N TYR A 198 -4.56 -16.45 0.78
CA TYR A 198 -4.18 -17.86 0.63
C TYR A 198 -4.43 -18.64 1.91
N LEU A 199 -5.04 -19.80 1.79
CA LEU A 199 -5.13 -20.81 2.85
C LEU A 199 -4.20 -21.98 2.54
N HIS A 200 -3.47 -22.43 3.56
CA HIS A 200 -2.41 -23.43 3.42
C HIS A 200 -2.83 -24.80 3.97
N ASP A 201 -2.59 -25.85 3.19
CA ASP A 201 -2.62 -27.22 3.69
C ASP A 201 -1.31 -27.53 4.43
N MET A 202 -1.28 -27.15 5.71
CA MET A 202 -0.13 -27.38 6.57
C MET A 202 0.12 -28.86 6.86
N THR A 203 -0.87 -29.74 6.66
CA THR A 203 -0.67 -31.19 6.82
C THR A 203 0.16 -31.73 5.66
N ALA A 204 -0.24 -31.41 4.42
CA ALA A 204 0.51 -31.78 3.22
C ALA A 204 1.90 -31.12 3.20
N TRP A 205 2.00 -29.84 3.58
CA TRP A 205 3.27 -29.12 3.62
C TRP A 205 4.26 -29.74 4.61
N ASN A 206 3.81 -30.12 5.81
CA ASN A 206 4.69 -30.71 6.82
C ASN A 206 4.99 -32.20 6.57
N ALA A 207 4.32 -32.85 5.62
CA ALA A 207 4.57 -34.24 5.26
C ALA A 207 5.78 -34.42 4.32
N ILE A 208 6.17 -33.38 3.58
CA ILE A 208 7.36 -33.38 2.73
C ILE A 208 8.61 -33.01 3.53
N SER A 209 9.79 -33.46 3.07
CA SER A 209 11.06 -33.15 3.74
C SER A 209 11.42 -31.66 3.59
N ILE A 210 12.34 -31.18 4.43
CA ILE A 210 12.83 -29.79 4.34
C ILE A 210 13.43 -29.54 2.96
N GLU A 211 14.21 -30.48 2.43
CA GLU A 211 14.87 -30.35 1.12
C GLU A 211 13.86 -30.30 -0.04
N GLU A 212 12.68 -30.90 0.11
CA GLU A 212 11.59 -30.76 -0.87
C GLU A 212 10.90 -29.39 -0.71
N GLN A 213 10.67 -28.92 0.52
CA GLN A 213 10.13 -27.58 0.75
C GLN A 213 11.06 -26.50 0.18
N GLU A 214 12.37 -26.65 0.34
CA GLU A 214 13.38 -25.76 -0.22
C GLU A 214 13.37 -25.75 -1.75
N ARG A 215 13.11 -26.91 -2.39
CA ARG A 215 12.90 -27.00 -3.84
C ARG A 215 11.61 -26.36 -4.30
N VAL A 216 10.53 -26.48 -3.51
CA VAL A 216 9.25 -25.81 -3.78
C VAL A 216 9.41 -24.30 -3.74
N ILE A 217 10.14 -23.76 -2.74
CA ILE A 217 10.33 -22.33 -2.59
C ILE A 217 11.44 -21.79 -3.52
N GLY A 218 12.55 -22.50 -3.64
CA GLY A 218 13.76 -22.03 -4.33
C GLY A 218 14.82 -21.42 -3.40
N ARG A 219 14.70 -21.60 -2.08
CA ARG A 219 15.66 -21.09 -1.07
C ARG A 219 15.85 -22.11 0.04
N THR A 220 16.95 -22.02 0.80
CA THR A 220 17.13 -22.80 2.03
C THR A 220 16.21 -22.30 3.15
N LYS A 221 15.69 -23.19 3.98
CA LYS A 221 14.64 -22.84 4.94
C LYS A 221 15.15 -22.04 6.13
N VAL A 222 16.27 -22.48 6.70
CA VAL A 222 16.84 -21.88 7.91
C VAL A 222 17.59 -20.61 7.56
N ASP A 223 18.58 -20.72 6.67
CA ASP A 223 19.52 -19.64 6.35
C ASP A 223 18.99 -18.68 5.28
N ASN A 224 17.87 -19.03 4.63
CA ASN A 224 17.22 -18.18 3.64
C ASN A 224 18.15 -17.82 2.45
N ILE A 225 18.98 -18.77 2.02
CA ILE A 225 19.91 -18.60 0.91
C ILE A 225 19.23 -19.10 -0.37
N GLU A 226 19.28 -18.32 -1.44
CA GLU A 226 18.74 -18.75 -2.72
C GLU A 226 19.47 -20.00 -3.25
N LEU A 227 18.72 -20.95 -3.80
CA LEU A 227 19.32 -22.11 -4.44
C LEU A 227 20.01 -21.69 -5.74
N ALA A 228 21.20 -22.26 -5.98
CA ALA A 228 21.93 -22.05 -7.24
C ALA A 228 21.08 -22.46 -8.45
N ASP A 229 21.26 -21.77 -9.59
CA ASP A 229 20.41 -21.95 -10.77
C ASP A 229 20.43 -23.37 -11.35
N ASP A 230 21.53 -24.11 -11.18
CA ASP A 230 21.66 -25.51 -11.62
C ASP A 230 20.96 -26.52 -10.68
N VAL A 231 20.56 -26.07 -9.49
CA VAL A 231 19.84 -26.87 -8.48
C VAL A 231 18.37 -26.43 -8.34
N LYS A 232 18.10 -25.14 -8.50
CA LYS A 232 16.78 -24.50 -8.34
C LYS A 232 15.81 -25.03 -9.41
N PRO A 233 14.70 -25.70 -9.02
CA PRO A 233 13.71 -26.16 -9.98
C PRO A 233 13.09 -24.98 -10.75
N SER A 234 12.87 -25.17 -12.05
CA SER A 234 12.23 -24.16 -12.92
C SER A 234 10.80 -23.80 -12.53
N ASN A 235 10.15 -24.64 -11.70
CA ASN A 235 8.82 -24.42 -11.15
C ASN A 235 8.82 -24.14 -9.63
N SER A 236 9.97 -23.76 -9.08
CA SER A 236 10.04 -23.19 -7.75
C SER A 236 9.36 -21.81 -7.71
N HIS A 237 8.88 -21.43 -6.53
CA HIS A 237 8.23 -20.14 -6.31
C HIS A 237 9.13 -18.97 -6.74
N VAL A 238 10.42 -18.99 -6.37
CA VAL A 238 11.40 -17.97 -6.80
C VAL A 238 11.52 -17.94 -8.33
N ALA A 239 11.77 -19.08 -8.98
CA ALA A 239 12.01 -19.11 -10.43
C ALA A 239 10.84 -18.57 -11.27
N LEU A 240 9.60 -18.78 -10.85
CA LEU A 240 8.42 -18.32 -11.59
C LEU A 240 8.06 -16.85 -11.31
N ASN A 241 8.57 -16.27 -10.22
CA ASN A 241 8.33 -14.88 -9.85
C ASN A 241 9.49 -13.94 -10.22
N VAL A 242 10.58 -14.46 -10.82
CA VAL A 242 11.54 -13.63 -11.55
C VAL A 242 10.98 -13.35 -12.94
N VAL A 243 10.68 -12.07 -13.20
CA VAL A 243 10.09 -11.61 -14.46
C VAL A 243 10.93 -10.47 -15.03
N GLU A 244 11.04 -10.43 -16.35
CA GLU A 244 11.89 -9.48 -17.08
C GLU A 244 11.06 -8.72 -18.12
N ASP A 245 11.47 -7.50 -18.44
CA ASP A 245 10.95 -6.73 -19.58
C ASP A 245 11.53 -7.20 -20.93
N GLU A 246 11.14 -6.54 -22.02
CA GLU A 246 11.63 -6.91 -23.36
C GLU A 246 13.16 -6.73 -23.55
N ASN A 247 13.79 -5.93 -22.70
CA ASN A 247 15.22 -5.66 -22.72
C ASN A 247 16.01 -6.60 -21.79
N GLY A 248 15.32 -7.49 -21.07
CA GLY A 248 15.93 -8.39 -20.08
C GLY A 248 16.20 -7.73 -18.73
N ASN A 249 15.61 -6.57 -18.44
CA ASN A 249 15.69 -5.98 -17.10
C ASN A 249 14.68 -6.67 -16.19
N GLU A 250 15.11 -7.05 -14.98
CA GLU A 250 14.20 -7.60 -13.97
C GLU A 250 13.17 -6.56 -13.53
N LEU A 251 11.91 -6.98 -13.47
CA LEU A 251 10.79 -6.16 -13.02
C LEU A 251 10.39 -6.61 -11.62
N ALA A 252 10.40 -5.66 -10.68
CA ALA A 252 10.11 -5.92 -9.29
C ALA A 252 8.68 -5.46 -8.90
N ILE A 253 8.21 -6.00 -7.78
CA ILE A 253 7.03 -5.53 -7.05
C ILE A 253 7.42 -5.37 -5.58
N VAL A 254 6.71 -4.54 -4.82
CA VAL A 254 6.88 -4.48 -3.35
C VAL A 254 5.79 -5.30 -2.68
N ARG A 255 6.18 -6.34 -1.93
CA ARG A 255 5.26 -7.23 -1.24
C ARG A 255 5.10 -6.87 0.23
N GLY A 256 3.85 -6.80 0.67
CA GLY A 256 3.46 -6.51 2.07
C GLY A 256 2.87 -7.72 2.79
N ASN A 257 3.21 -8.94 2.37
CA ASN A 257 2.60 -10.17 2.86
C ASN A 257 2.70 -10.30 4.39
N LEU A 258 1.59 -10.70 5.02
CA LEU A 258 1.63 -11.16 6.41
C LEU A 258 0.88 -12.48 6.60
N PRO A 259 1.38 -13.36 7.48
CA PRO A 259 0.63 -14.50 7.98
C PRO A 259 -0.66 -14.09 8.70
N PHE A 260 -1.67 -14.94 8.61
CA PHE A 260 -2.84 -14.95 9.49
C PHE A 260 -3.17 -16.40 9.86
N ALA A 261 -3.81 -16.61 11.00
CA ALA A 261 -4.19 -17.95 11.44
C ALA A 261 -5.35 -17.95 12.43
N VAL A 262 -6.15 -19.01 12.39
CA VAL A 262 -7.10 -19.41 13.42
C VAL A 262 -6.83 -20.88 13.77
N PRO A 263 -5.83 -21.18 14.63
CA PRO A 263 -5.39 -22.56 14.88
C PRO A 263 -6.48 -23.50 15.39
N SER A 264 -7.46 -23.00 16.15
CA SER A 264 -8.60 -23.78 16.64
C SER A 264 -9.53 -24.28 15.53
N ARG A 265 -9.43 -23.70 14.32
CA ARG A 265 -10.15 -24.11 13.11
C ARG A 265 -9.23 -24.77 12.08
N GLY A 266 -7.93 -24.89 12.39
CA GLY A 266 -6.94 -25.37 11.42
C GLY A 266 -6.71 -24.42 10.25
N GLU A 267 -7.06 -23.13 10.39
CA GLU A 267 -6.88 -22.14 9.33
C GLU A 267 -5.51 -21.48 9.49
N TYR A 268 -4.67 -21.64 8.46
CA TYR A 268 -3.32 -21.08 8.39
C TYR A 268 -3.17 -20.46 7.02
N GLY A 269 -2.69 -19.23 6.93
CA GLY A 269 -2.68 -18.53 5.66
C GLY A 269 -1.63 -17.45 5.54
N THR A 270 -1.47 -16.98 4.30
CA THR A 270 -0.72 -15.77 3.95
C THR A 270 -1.69 -14.84 3.25
N TYR A 271 -1.77 -13.60 3.72
CA TYR A 271 -2.44 -12.55 2.96
C TYR A 271 -1.42 -11.94 2.01
N PHE A 272 -1.51 -12.26 0.72
CA PHE A 272 -0.67 -11.68 -0.30
C PHE A 272 -1.14 -10.26 -0.62
N ILE A 273 -0.20 -9.34 -0.69
CA ILE A 273 -0.41 -7.98 -1.20
C ILE A 273 0.85 -7.54 -1.95
N GLY A 274 0.69 -7.18 -3.23
CA GLY A 274 1.78 -6.74 -4.10
C GLY A 274 1.47 -5.38 -4.72
N TYR A 275 2.39 -4.43 -4.54
CA TYR A 275 2.34 -3.10 -5.14
C TYR A 275 3.25 -3.04 -6.37
N ALA A 276 2.76 -2.41 -7.44
CA ALA A 276 3.51 -2.21 -8.67
C ALA A 276 3.03 -0.94 -9.38
N ARG A 277 3.92 -0.28 -10.14
CA ARG A 277 3.53 0.85 -10.99
C ARG A 277 2.71 0.43 -12.20
N ASP A 278 2.87 -0.80 -12.65
CA ASP A 278 2.09 -1.44 -13.71
C ASP A 278 1.57 -2.79 -13.20
N PRO A 279 0.24 -3.02 -13.18
CA PRO A 279 -0.30 -4.29 -12.73
C PRO A 279 0.14 -5.48 -13.60
N ALA A 280 0.55 -5.25 -14.85
CA ALA A 280 1.03 -6.29 -15.76
C ALA A 280 2.21 -7.09 -15.17
N VAL A 281 3.08 -6.45 -14.37
CA VAL A 281 4.19 -7.13 -13.68
C VAL A 281 3.66 -8.20 -12.72
N THR A 282 2.70 -7.82 -11.87
CA THR A 282 2.10 -8.77 -10.90
C THR A 282 1.23 -9.80 -11.62
N GLU A 283 0.52 -9.42 -12.68
CA GLU A 283 -0.29 -10.35 -13.48
C GLU A 283 0.58 -11.40 -14.20
N LEU A 284 1.77 -11.02 -14.68
CA LEU A 284 2.72 -11.95 -15.29
C LEU A 284 3.28 -12.93 -14.26
N MET A 285 3.66 -12.45 -13.07
CA MET A 285 4.05 -13.31 -11.94
C MET A 285 2.95 -14.34 -11.62
N LEU A 286 1.70 -13.88 -11.47
CA LEU A 286 0.56 -14.77 -11.20
C LEU A 286 0.28 -15.72 -12.38
N THR A 287 0.46 -15.28 -13.62
CA THR A 287 0.29 -16.14 -14.80
C THR A 287 1.33 -17.26 -14.80
N ASN A 288 2.61 -16.94 -14.54
CA ASN A 288 3.66 -17.93 -14.38
C ASN A 288 3.34 -18.91 -13.25
N MET A 289 2.83 -18.42 -12.12
CA MET A 289 2.47 -19.27 -10.98
C MET A 289 1.32 -20.22 -11.29
N PHE A 290 0.19 -19.72 -11.79
CA PHE A 290 -1.04 -20.50 -11.94
C PHE A 290 -1.11 -21.29 -13.25
N ILE A 291 -0.61 -20.74 -14.36
CA ILE A 291 -0.63 -21.38 -15.69
C ILE A 291 0.65 -22.18 -15.93
N GLY A 292 1.79 -21.69 -15.42
CA GLY A 292 3.10 -22.29 -15.60
C GLY A 292 3.91 -21.69 -16.74
N ARG A 293 5.24 -21.75 -16.60
CA ARG A 293 6.21 -21.34 -17.63
C ARG A 293 7.22 -22.48 -17.87
N PRO A 294 7.16 -23.19 -19.02
CA PRO A 294 6.08 -23.17 -20.02
C PRO A 294 4.73 -23.66 -19.43
N PRO A 295 3.60 -23.47 -20.11
CA PRO A 295 2.29 -23.88 -19.61
C PRO A 295 2.28 -25.33 -19.10
N GLY A 296 1.71 -25.54 -17.92
CA GLY A 296 1.74 -26.80 -17.17
C GLY A 296 2.87 -26.90 -16.13
N ASN A 297 3.94 -26.12 -16.28
CA ASN A 297 5.03 -26.02 -15.29
C ASN A 297 4.72 -24.94 -14.23
N TYR A 298 3.62 -25.15 -13.51
CA TYR A 298 3.06 -24.20 -12.53
C TYR A 298 3.86 -24.18 -11.22
N ASP A 299 3.65 -23.14 -10.41
CA ASP A 299 4.33 -22.96 -9.11
C ASP A 299 3.93 -24.04 -8.09
N ARG A 300 4.93 -24.81 -7.68
CA ARG A 300 4.76 -25.92 -6.72
C ARG A 300 4.19 -25.47 -5.37
N LEU A 301 4.35 -24.21 -4.97
CA LEU A 301 3.78 -23.70 -3.73
C LEU A 301 2.24 -23.76 -3.73
N LEU A 302 1.61 -23.65 -4.90
CA LEU A 302 0.16 -23.75 -5.06
C LEU A 302 -0.39 -25.15 -4.74
N ASP A 303 0.46 -26.19 -4.74
CA ASP A 303 0.05 -27.51 -4.27
C ASP A 303 -0.27 -27.55 -2.77
N PHE A 304 0.16 -26.52 -2.04
CA PHE A 304 -0.05 -26.37 -0.61
C PHE A 304 -0.83 -25.11 -0.25
N SER A 305 -1.10 -24.22 -1.23
CA SER A 305 -1.63 -22.87 -1.00
C SER A 305 -2.79 -22.59 -1.95
N THR A 306 -3.99 -22.38 -1.42
CA THR A 306 -5.19 -22.10 -2.23
C THR A 306 -5.59 -20.63 -2.11
N ALA A 307 -5.62 -19.91 -3.24
CA ALA A 307 -6.18 -18.57 -3.32
C ALA A 307 -7.71 -18.62 -3.19
N VAL A 308 -8.25 -17.98 -2.15
CA VAL A 308 -9.72 -17.88 -1.94
C VAL A 308 -10.28 -16.51 -2.32
N THR A 309 -9.43 -15.51 -2.52
CA THR A 309 -9.79 -14.17 -3.04
C THR A 309 -8.78 -13.70 -4.09
N GLY A 310 -9.18 -12.70 -4.88
CA GLY A 310 -8.33 -12.00 -5.84
C GLY A 310 -8.97 -10.70 -6.29
N THR A 311 -8.32 -9.57 -5.98
CA THR A 311 -8.83 -8.22 -6.30
C THR A 311 -7.68 -7.27 -6.64
N LEU A 312 -7.91 -6.41 -7.65
CA LEU A 312 -6.99 -5.35 -8.09
C LEU A 312 -7.58 -3.99 -7.74
N PHE A 313 -6.76 -3.12 -7.16
CA PHE A 313 -7.10 -1.74 -6.83
C PHE A 313 -6.07 -0.77 -7.39
N PHE A 314 -6.52 0.45 -7.68
CA PHE A 314 -5.64 1.59 -7.87
C PHE A 314 -5.48 2.35 -6.56
N VAL A 315 -4.24 2.73 -6.24
CA VAL A 315 -3.88 3.55 -5.08
C VAL A 315 -3.56 4.96 -5.59
N PRO A 316 -4.45 5.95 -5.40
CA PRO A 316 -4.17 7.32 -5.82
C PRO A 316 -3.01 7.93 -5.01
N PRO A 317 -2.25 8.89 -5.57
CA PRO A 317 -1.33 9.69 -4.77
C PRO A 317 -2.09 10.49 -3.71
N GLN A 318 -1.40 10.89 -2.63
CA GLN A 318 -2.00 11.52 -1.46
C GLN A 318 -2.81 12.79 -1.81
N PRO A 319 -2.31 13.75 -2.62
CA PRO A 319 -3.08 14.93 -3.01
C PRO A 319 -4.35 14.58 -3.81
N MET A 320 -4.28 13.52 -4.63
CA MET A 320 -5.45 13.04 -5.37
C MET A 320 -6.47 12.45 -4.41
N LEU A 321 -6.08 11.56 -3.50
CA LEU A 321 -7.00 10.97 -2.52
C LEU A 321 -7.77 12.04 -1.75
N GLU A 322 -7.10 13.13 -1.37
CA GLU A 322 -7.73 14.26 -0.69
C GLU A 322 -8.73 15.00 -1.60
N ALA A 323 -8.36 15.27 -2.86
CA ALA A 323 -9.22 15.91 -3.85
C ALA A 323 -10.42 15.06 -4.29
N LEU A 324 -10.36 13.73 -4.15
CA LEU A 324 -11.48 12.83 -4.47
C LEU A 324 -12.72 13.06 -3.59
N ALA A 325 -12.59 13.78 -2.46
CA ALA A 325 -13.73 14.24 -1.68
C ALA A 325 -14.68 15.16 -2.45
N ASP A 326 -14.12 15.98 -3.35
CA ASP A 326 -14.89 16.87 -4.21
C ASP A 326 -15.42 16.17 -5.48
N GLY A 327 -15.15 14.86 -5.61
CA GLY A 327 -15.60 14.03 -6.74
C GLY A 327 -14.86 14.30 -8.05
N ASN A 328 -13.79 15.09 -8.04
CA ASN A 328 -13.02 15.43 -9.23
C ASN A 328 -11.63 14.77 -9.24
N PRO A 329 -11.44 13.64 -9.96
CA PRO A 329 -10.14 12.96 -10.04
C PRO A 329 -9.06 13.76 -10.78
N ALA A 330 -9.44 14.75 -11.59
CA ALA A 330 -8.50 15.57 -12.36
C ALA A 330 -7.99 16.82 -11.61
N ALA A 331 -8.59 17.17 -10.46
CA ALA A 331 -8.24 18.39 -9.73
C ALA A 331 -6.81 18.38 -9.15
N ALA A 332 -6.25 17.19 -8.87
CA ALA A 332 -4.91 17.04 -8.30
C ALA A 332 -3.78 17.01 -9.34
N ALA A 333 -4.10 16.84 -10.64
CA ALA A 333 -3.12 16.80 -11.72
C ALA A 333 -2.71 18.21 -12.22
N ALA A 334 -3.35 19.27 -11.72
CA ALA A 334 -2.93 20.63 -12.02
C ALA A 334 -1.62 20.92 -11.26
N PRO A 335 -0.51 21.26 -11.93
CA PRO A 335 0.70 21.68 -11.24
C PRO A 335 0.38 22.87 -10.33
N ALA A 336 0.98 22.91 -9.15
CA ALA A 336 0.95 24.06 -8.27
C ALA A 336 1.68 25.24 -8.94
N GLY A 337 1.01 25.90 -9.86
CA GLY A 337 1.61 26.83 -10.80
C GLY A 337 0.55 27.70 -11.45
N GLU A 338 -0.17 28.44 -10.62
CA GLU A 338 -0.67 29.81 -10.81
C GLU A 338 -1.74 30.07 -9.76
N ALA A 339 -1.29 30.31 -8.52
CA ALA A 339 -2.08 31.13 -7.63
C ALA A 339 -2.26 32.47 -8.34
N GLY A 340 -3.45 32.68 -8.90
CA GLY A 340 -3.82 33.93 -9.56
C GLY A 340 -3.37 35.09 -8.69
N GLN A 341 -2.51 35.94 -9.25
CA GLN A 341 -2.09 37.18 -8.63
C GLN A 341 -3.35 37.96 -8.27
N ALA A 342 -3.70 37.99 -6.99
CA ALA A 342 -4.65 38.94 -6.47
C ALA A 342 -4.05 40.33 -6.73
N GLN A 343 -4.58 41.02 -7.74
CA GLN A 343 -4.25 42.40 -8.01
C GLN A 343 -4.58 43.23 -6.76
N ALA A 344 -3.53 43.70 -6.09
CA ALA A 344 -3.65 44.72 -5.06
C ALA A 344 -4.25 45.99 -5.71
N PRO A 345 -5.27 46.63 -5.11
CA PRO A 345 -5.77 47.89 -5.63
C PRO A 345 -4.70 48.96 -5.46
N ALA A 346 -4.42 49.67 -6.56
CA ALA A 346 -3.48 50.77 -6.62
C ALA A 346 -3.94 51.91 -5.69
N ALA A 347 -3.22 52.13 -4.60
CA ALA A 347 -3.37 53.32 -3.76
C ALA A 347 -2.49 54.45 -4.32
N GLY A 348 -3.10 55.36 -5.06
CA GLY A 348 -2.54 56.68 -5.36
C GLY A 348 -3.08 57.70 -4.36
N GLY A 349 -2.19 58.48 -3.72
CA GLY A 349 -2.60 59.71 -3.03
C GLY A 349 -1.77 60.09 -1.80
N ALA A 350 -0.71 60.86 -2.05
CA ALA A 350 -0.12 61.95 -1.25
C ALA A 350 -0.19 61.95 0.30
N LEU A 351 1.05 61.93 0.86
CA LEU A 351 1.60 62.57 2.06
C LEU A 351 0.68 63.51 2.89
N ASP A 352 0.77 63.37 4.22
CA ASP A 352 0.94 64.55 5.08
C ASP A 352 1.81 64.31 6.33
N ILE A 353 2.43 65.40 6.76
CA ILE A 353 3.60 65.60 7.61
C ILE A 353 3.31 65.41 9.11
N GLY A 354 4.31 64.95 9.90
CA GLY A 354 4.22 65.02 11.37
C GLY A 354 5.40 64.47 12.16
N SER A 355 6.48 65.26 12.24
CA SER A 355 7.71 65.01 13.01
C SER A 355 7.49 64.98 14.53
N LEU A 356 8.25 64.17 15.30
CA LEU A 356 9.18 64.67 16.36
C LEU A 356 9.84 63.58 17.21
N LYS A 357 11.10 63.88 17.55
CA LYS A 357 12.11 63.19 18.36
C LYS A 357 11.75 63.10 19.85
N GLY A 358 12.36 62.14 20.57
CA GLY A 358 12.74 62.31 21.99
C GLY A 358 12.82 61.01 22.80
N GLN A 359 14.04 60.51 23.06
CA GLN A 359 14.34 59.55 24.15
C GLN A 359 14.48 60.31 25.51
N PRO A 360 14.98 59.71 26.62
CA PRO A 360 14.36 58.77 27.58
C PRO A 360 14.47 59.28 29.05
N GLN A 361 13.94 58.57 30.07
CA GLN A 361 14.40 58.50 31.50
C GLN A 361 13.34 57.72 32.33
N MET A 362 13.62 56.60 33.01
CA MET A 362 14.46 56.30 34.19
C MET A 362 13.81 56.59 35.56
N ILE A 363 14.07 55.64 36.47
CA ILE A 363 14.05 55.66 37.96
C ILE A 363 12.83 55.04 38.66
N GLY A 364 13.15 53.99 39.44
CA GLY A 364 12.34 53.42 40.51
C GLY A 364 13.03 52.19 41.11
N ALA A 365 14.13 52.42 41.83
CA ALA A 365 14.98 51.40 42.43
C ALA A 365 14.49 50.93 43.82
N GLN A 366 15.18 49.87 44.30
CA GLN A 366 15.25 49.29 45.66
C GLN A 366 14.35 48.06 45.88
N GLY A 367 14.84 46.87 46.27
CA GLY A 367 16.20 46.45 46.60
C GLY A 367 16.17 45.36 47.67
N ARG A 368 16.72 44.18 47.33
CA ARG A 368 17.46 43.19 48.16
C ARG A 368 16.72 42.46 49.30
N ALA A 369 16.62 41.13 49.22
CA ALA A 369 17.61 40.10 49.69
C ALA A 369 17.45 39.85 51.21
N ASP A 370 17.58 38.67 51.78
CA ASP A 370 18.15 37.40 51.34
C ASP A 370 17.74 36.29 52.33
N ALA A 371 17.93 35.04 51.91
CA ALA A 371 18.33 33.85 52.67
C ALA A 371 17.51 33.31 53.87
N GLY A 372 17.33 31.98 53.90
CA GLY A 372 17.16 31.24 55.16
C GLY A 372 16.49 29.86 55.13
N HIS A 373 17.18 28.86 54.58
CA HIS A 373 17.39 27.49 55.12
C HIS A 373 16.26 26.67 55.83
N ASP A 374 16.01 25.49 55.25
CA ASP A 374 16.01 24.14 55.87
C ASP A 374 14.79 23.53 56.63
N PRO A 375 14.69 22.17 56.73
CA PRO A 375 13.47 21.41 56.44
C PRO A 375 12.91 20.52 57.59
N LEU A 376 11.87 19.73 57.25
CA LEU A 376 11.27 18.55 57.93
C LEU A 376 10.33 18.85 59.13
N PRO A 377 9.35 17.96 59.44
CA PRO A 377 9.52 16.53 59.76
C PRO A 377 9.13 15.54 58.66
#